data_AF-U1F1R5-F1
#
_entry.id   AF-U1F1R5-F1
#
_cell.length_a   1.000
_cell.length_b   1.000
_cell.length_c   1.000
_cell.angle_alpha   90.00
_cell.angle_beta   90.00
_cell.angle_gamma   90.00
#
_symmetry.space_group_name_H-M   'P 1'
#
loop_
_entity.id
_entity.type
_entity.pdbx_description
1 polymer ?
#
loop_
_entity_poly.entity_id
_entity_poly.type
_entity_poly.pdbx_seq_one_letter_code
_entity_poly.pdbx_strand_id
1 'polypeptide(L)'
;MLSNADPQHDSDDLPGHDDALVAALTEIDSFVNQAGWGVPARLFALVNTDKLRESEPALAQHLVAGSPDSLSSIEQDEFHAGDDIEAAL
;
A
#
# COMPACT_ATOMS: atom_id res chain seq x y z
N MET A 1 -0.24 -32.80 -13.41
CA MET A 1 0.68 -32.00 -12.56
C MET A 1 0.73 -30.61 -13.15
N LEU A 2 -0.22 -29.74 -12.80
CA LEU A 2 -0.12 -28.32 -13.13
C LEU A 2 0.68 -27.65 -12.01
N SER A 3 1.77 -27.01 -12.40
CA SER A 3 2.57 -26.13 -11.54
C SER A 3 1.72 -24.90 -11.24
N ASN A 4 1.28 -24.75 -9.98
CA ASN A 4 0.87 -23.46 -9.44
C ASN A 4 2.16 -22.67 -9.22
N ALA A 5 2.64 -21.99 -10.26
CA ALA A 5 3.52 -20.85 -10.05
C ALA A 5 2.61 -19.73 -9.53
N ASP A 6 2.72 -19.45 -8.23
CA ASP A 6 2.04 -18.33 -7.60
C ASP A 6 2.68 -17.03 -8.13
N PRO A 7 1.97 -16.19 -8.91
CA PRO A 7 2.58 -15.07 -9.61
C PRO A 7 2.82 -13.84 -8.70
N GLN A 8 2.78 -14.01 -7.38
CA GLN A 8 2.89 -12.92 -6.40
C GLN A 8 4.20 -12.92 -5.61
N HIS A 9 5.05 -13.96 -5.70
CA HIS A 9 6.25 -14.07 -4.85
C HIS A 9 7.56 -13.55 -5.49
N ASP A 10 7.59 -13.32 -6.81
CA ASP A 10 8.82 -12.89 -7.51
C ASP A 10 9.21 -11.43 -7.21
N SER A 11 8.28 -10.61 -6.70
CA SER A 11 8.51 -9.20 -6.39
C SER A 11 9.08 -8.94 -4.99
N ASP A 12 8.97 -9.89 -4.07
CA ASP A 12 9.48 -9.75 -2.69
C ASP A 12 11.01 -9.92 -2.61
N ASP A 13 11.62 -10.67 -3.54
CA ASP A 13 13.07 -10.96 -3.54
C ASP A 13 13.90 -9.92 -4.33
N LEU A 14 13.28 -8.81 -4.75
CA LEU A 14 14.00 -7.72 -5.44
C LEU A 14 14.77 -6.87 -4.42
N PRO A 15 16.07 -6.60 -4.66
CA PRO A 15 16.87 -5.76 -3.77
C PRO A 15 16.27 -4.35 -3.66
N GLY A 16 15.82 -3.98 -2.46
CA GLY A 16 15.17 -2.70 -2.16
C GLY A 16 13.66 -2.80 -1.89
N HIS A 17 13.05 -3.98 -2.04
CA HIS A 17 11.64 -4.20 -1.70
C HIS A 17 11.35 -3.95 -0.22
N ASP A 18 12.16 -4.54 0.67
CA ASP A 18 12.04 -4.35 2.12
C ASP A 18 12.17 -2.87 2.50
N ASP A 19 13.09 -2.13 1.88
CA ASP A 19 13.28 -0.71 2.12
C ASP A 19 12.05 0.10 1.70
N ALA A 20 11.42 -0.25 0.58
CA ALA A 20 10.19 0.39 0.10
C ALA A 20 9.00 0.09 1.01
N LEU A 21 8.88 -1.15 1.50
CA LEU A 21 7.85 -1.53 2.47
C LEU A 21 8.03 -0.77 3.80
N VAL A 22 9.25 -0.74 4.34
CA VAL A 22 9.58 -0.02 5.57
C VAL A 22 9.29 1.47 5.41
N ALA A 23 9.65 2.08 4.28
CA ALA A 23 9.35 3.48 4.00
C ALA A 23 7.84 3.75 4.01
N ALA A 24 7.05 2.94 3.30
CA ALA A 24 5.60 3.10 3.23
C ALA A 24 4.92 2.91 4.60
N LEU A 25 5.33 1.89 5.37
CA LEU A 25 4.80 1.67 6.72
C LEU A 25 5.17 2.79 7.69
N THR A 26 6.38 3.36 7.57
CA THR A 26 6.81 4.50 8.39
C THR A 26 5.98 5.74 8.09
N GLU A 27 5.66 5.99 6.82
CA GLU A 27 4.77 7.07 6.41
C GLU A 27 3.36 6.89 6.97
N ILE A 28 2.77 5.69 6.84
CA ILE A 28 1.45 5.38 7.39
C ILE A 28 1.43 5.58 8.91
N ASP A 29 2.42 5.06 9.64
CA ASP A 29 2.50 5.22 11.10
C ASP A 29 2.55 6.70 11.50
N SER A 30 3.40 7.49 10.83
CA SER A 30 3.47 8.94 11.04
C SER A 30 2.14 9.64 10.74
N PHE A 31 1.44 9.23 9.68
CA PHE A 31 0.15 9.79 9.30
C PHE A 31 -0.98 9.45 10.28
N VAL A 32 -1.05 8.20 10.74
CA VAL A 32 -2.05 7.75 11.73
C VAL A 32 -1.80 8.41 13.09
N ASN A 33 -0.54 8.52 13.51
CA ASN A 33 -0.18 9.12 14.80
C ASN A 33 -0.52 10.62 14.88
N GLN A 34 -0.62 11.33 13.76
CA GLN A 34 -1.08 12.72 13.73
C GLN A 34 -2.54 12.90 14.18
N ALA A 35 -3.39 11.89 13.96
CA ALA A 35 -4.80 11.94 14.33
C ALA A 35 -5.06 11.67 15.83
N GLY A 36 -4.05 11.18 16.54
CA GLY A 36 -4.12 10.84 17.96
C GLY A 36 -4.82 9.49 18.24
N TRP A 37 -4.94 9.18 19.53
CA TRP A 37 -5.52 7.91 19.98
C TRP A 37 -7.05 7.95 19.96
N GLY A 38 -7.69 6.81 19.65
CA GLY A 38 -9.14 6.65 19.68
C GLY A 38 -9.87 6.95 18.36
N VAL A 39 -9.12 7.07 17.26
CA VAL A 39 -9.69 7.13 15.90
C VAL A 39 -10.09 5.74 15.41
N PRO A 40 -11.07 5.61 14.49
CA PRO A 40 -11.40 4.34 13.86
C PRO A 40 -10.20 3.71 13.16
N ALA A 41 -10.21 2.37 13.04
CA ALA A 41 -9.23 1.68 12.20
C ALA A 41 -9.38 2.15 10.74
N ARG A 42 -8.25 2.23 10.03
CA ARG A 42 -8.16 2.68 8.64
C ARG A 42 -7.43 1.61 7.85
N LEU A 43 -7.84 1.42 6.60
CA LEU A 43 -7.23 0.45 5.70
C LEU A 43 -6.45 1.19 4.61
N PHE A 44 -5.24 0.71 4.34
CA PHE A 44 -4.39 1.24 3.29
C PHE A 44 -3.95 0.10 2.37
N ALA A 45 -4.10 0.29 1.07
CA ALA A 45 -3.48 -0.54 0.06
C ALA A 45 -2.09 -0.01 -0.27
N LEU A 46 -1.11 -0.91 -0.39
CA LEU A 46 0.23 -0.56 -0.86
C LEU A 46 0.33 -0.93 -2.34
N VAL A 47 0.56 0.07 -3.19
CA VAL A 47 0.57 -0.11 -4.65
C VAL A 47 1.88 0.42 -5.21
N ASN A 48 2.51 -0.31 -6.13
CA ASN A 48 3.69 0.18 -6.82
C ASN A 48 3.38 1.52 -7.52
N THR A 49 4.16 2.55 -7.20
CA THR A 49 3.92 3.93 -7.62
C THR A 49 3.96 4.09 -9.14
N ASP A 50 4.87 3.40 -9.82
CA ASP A 50 4.97 3.47 -11.28
C ASP A 50 3.77 2.82 -11.97
N LYS A 51 3.35 1.63 -11.53
CA LYS A 51 2.14 0.97 -12.04
C LYS A 51 0.89 1.81 -11.80
N LEU A 52 0.79 2.45 -10.63
CA LEU A 52 -0.33 3.33 -10.31
C LEU A 52 -0.35 4.56 -11.21
N ARG A 53 0.80 5.17 -11.47
CA ARG A 53 0.95 6.32 -12.37
C ARG A 53 0.55 6.01 -13.81
N GLU A 54 0.89 4.81 -14.29
CA GLU A 54 0.50 4.34 -15.62
C GLU A 54 -1.00 4.07 -15.73
N SER A 55 -1.60 3.48 -14.69
CA SER A 55 -3.01 3.09 -14.67
C SER A 55 -3.94 4.28 -14.43
N GLU A 56 -3.51 5.25 -13.61
CA GLU A 56 -4.28 6.42 -13.21
C GLU A 56 -3.49 7.73 -13.45
N PRO A 57 -3.34 8.17 -14.71
CA PRO A 57 -2.50 9.33 -15.05
C PRO A 57 -2.96 10.64 -14.39
N ALA A 58 -4.23 10.76 -14.03
CA ALA A 58 -4.77 11.92 -13.33
C ALA A 58 -4.22 12.06 -11.91
N LEU A 59 -3.83 10.95 -11.28
CA LEU A 59 -3.21 10.93 -9.95
C LEU A 59 -1.71 11.16 -9.99
N ALA A 60 -1.08 11.05 -11.16
CA ALA A 60 0.38 11.17 -11.33
C ALA A 60 0.98 12.44 -10.70
N GLN A 61 0.24 13.55 -10.72
CA GLN A 61 0.68 14.82 -10.13
C GLN A 61 0.70 14.83 -8.59
N HIS A 62 0.02 13.89 -7.94
CA HIS A 62 -0.01 13.72 -6.48
C HIS A 62 0.93 12.61 -6.00
N LEU A 63 1.39 11.76 -6.92
CA LEU A 63 2.35 10.71 -6.61
C LEU A 63 3.76 11.32 -6.57
N VAL A 64 4.42 11.19 -5.42
CA VAL A 64 5.82 11.60 -5.30
C VAL A 64 6.70 10.58 -6.02
N ALA A 65 7.53 11.06 -6.95
CA ALA A 65 8.49 10.21 -7.63
C ALA A 65 9.50 9.65 -6.61
N GLY A 66 9.55 8.33 -6.49
CA GLY A 66 10.47 7.61 -5.60
C GLY A 66 11.45 6.75 -6.38
N SER A 67 12.02 5.74 -5.71
CA SER A 67 12.73 4.64 -6.36
C SER A 67 11.78 3.82 -7.27
N PRO A 68 12.31 3.06 -8.25
CA PRO A 68 11.50 2.25 -9.18
C PRO A 68 10.53 1.25 -8.50
N ASP A 69 10.84 0.86 -7.26
CA ASP A 69 10.05 -0.07 -6.45
C ASP A 69 9.28 0.61 -5.31
N SER A 70 9.21 1.95 -5.33
CA SER A 70 8.47 2.69 -4.32
C SER A 70 6.99 2.30 -4.31
N LEU A 71 6.45 2.25 -3.10
CA LEU A 71 5.05 1.96 -2.84
C LEU A 71 4.32 3.25 -2.45
N SER A 72 3.15 3.45 -3.02
CA SER A 72 2.19 4.47 -2.61
C SER A 72 1.17 3.86 -1.66
N SER A 73 0.92 4.54 -0.54
CA SER A 73 -0.13 4.17 0.40
C SER A 73 -1.45 4.83 -0.01
N ILE A 74 -2.45 4.02 -0.31
CA ILE A 74 -3.77 4.48 -0.76
C ILE A 74 -4.81 4.09 0.28
N GLU A 75 -5.39 5.08 0.96
CA GLU A 75 -6.47 4.85 1.91
C GLU A 75 -7.73 4.32 1.22
N GLN A 76 -8.38 3.33 1.84
CA GLN A 76 -9.61 2.72 1.34
C GLN A 76 -10.81 3.32 2.07
N ASP A 77 -11.47 4.29 1.42
CA ASP A 77 -12.60 5.04 2.00
C ASP A 77 -13.84 4.18 2.30
N GLU A 78 -13.99 3.04 1.62
CA GLU A 78 -15.12 2.10 1.81
C GLU A 78 -14.91 1.14 2.99
N PHE A 79 -13.74 1.17 3.62
CA PHE A 79 -13.46 0.35 4.81
C PHE A 79 -14.26 0.85 6.01
N HIS A 80 -15.17 0.01 6.50
CA HIS A 80 -15.91 0.27 7.72
C HIS A 80 -15.34 -0.58 8.84
N ALA A 81 -14.61 0.05 9.76
CA ALA A 81 -14.05 -0.65 10.93
C ALA A 81 -15.18 -1.32 11.73
N GLY A 82 -15.26 -2.65 11.63
CA GLY A 82 -16.13 -3.53 12.41
C GLY A 82 -15.33 -4.58 13.17
N ASP A 83 -16.00 -5.52 13.83
CA ASP A 83 -15.34 -6.58 14.62
C ASP A 83 -14.62 -7.64 13.76
N ASP A 84 -14.87 -7.66 12.44
CA ASP A 84 -14.29 -8.63 11.50
C ASP A 84 -13.73 -7.92 10.26
N ILE A 85 -12.46 -8.19 9.95
CA ILE A 85 -11.74 -7.65 8.79
C ILE A 85 -12.29 -8.22 7.48
N GLU A 86 -12.70 -9.49 7.45
CA GLU A 86 -13.28 -10.09 6.22
C GLU A 86 -14.64 -9.48 5.89
N ALA A 87 -15.39 -9.01 6.90
CA ALA A 87 -16.67 -8.36 6.69
C ALA A 87 -16.55 -6.87 6.29
N ALA A 88 -15.34 -6.29 6.36
CA ALA A 88 -15.07 -4.88 6.15
C ALA A 88 -14.37 -4.56 4.81
N LEU A 89 -14.09 -5.58 3.99
CA LEU A 89 -13.52 -5.51 2.63
C LEU A 89 -14.60 -5.68 1.55
#